data_AF-A0A962SJV2-F1
#
_entry.id   AF-A0A962SJV2-F1
#
_cell.length_a   1.000
_cell.length_b   1.000
_cell.length_c   1.000
_cell.angle_alpha   90.00
_cell.angle_beta   90.00
_cell.angle_gamma   90.00
#
_symmetry.space_group_name_H-M   'P 1'
#
loop_
_entity.id
_entity.type
_entity.pdbx_description
1 polymer ?
#
loop_
_entity_poly.entity_id
_entity_poly.type
_entity_poly.pdbx_seq_one_letter_code
_entity_poly.pdbx_strand_id
1 'polypeptide(L)'
;MRRSIDRLVLLLVGVALATPTMLSAQGEHARRAAAELQVLIDDARLLQQPQLTEQRTRGLQQRIEGMLAALSVLLRFADQELGRSSVARDITGLRQLLAQRDYPALVERLRAIGRDHPLHTAHLLHLSPSAARLRQALGLHRRFCAACHDSPLFDSERPAFDLYREAKRMPPETFVARMLVGIRGDVVTGLGNPFTDEELGALIALYRRAEESATAESLQQ
;
A
#
# COMPACT_ATOMS: atom_id res chain seq x y z
N MET A 1 20.08 -66.84 28.05
CA MET A 1 18.95 -66.72 27.10
C MET A 1 17.95 -65.74 27.69
N ARG A 2 18.05 -64.43 27.43
CA ARG A 2 17.48 -63.64 26.31
C ARG A 2 15.94 -63.70 26.24
N ARG A 3 15.30 -62.55 26.52
CA ARG A 3 13.94 -62.01 26.20
C ARG A 3 13.40 -61.28 27.45
N SER A 4 13.44 -59.94 27.60
CA SER A 4 12.87 -58.83 26.79
C SER A 4 11.38 -58.95 26.53
N ILE A 5 10.55 -58.29 27.35
CA ILE A 5 9.22 -57.69 27.06
C ILE A 5 9.00 -56.63 28.17
N ASP A 6 9.40 -55.36 28.01
CA ASP A 6 8.71 -54.25 27.34
C ASP A 6 7.23 -54.08 27.69
N ARG A 7 6.91 -53.00 28.43
CA ARG A 7 5.96 -51.95 27.98
C ARG A 7 5.91 -50.79 28.98
N LEU A 8 6.79 -49.82 28.73
CA LEU A 8 6.71 -48.47 29.25
C LEU A 8 5.52 -47.77 28.57
N VAL A 9 4.54 -47.33 29.36
CA VAL A 9 3.41 -46.53 28.89
C VAL A 9 3.92 -45.10 28.66
N LEU A 10 4.07 -44.71 27.40
CA LEU A 10 4.44 -43.35 27.01
C LEU A 10 3.18 -42.48 26.97
N LEU A 11 2.99 -41.62 27.96
CA LEU A 11 1.93 -40.62 27.98
C LEU A 11 2.39 -39.40 27.18
N LEU A 12 1.97 -39.28 25.91
CA LEU A 12 2.19 -38.09 25.09
C LEU A 12 1.21 -36.99 25.50
N VAL A 13 1.66 -36.08 26.37
CA VAL A 13 0.99 -34.80 26.59
C VAL A 13 1.38 -33.87 25.45
N GLY A 14 0.57 -33.82 24.40
CA GLY A 14 0.68 -32.83 23.35
C GLY A 14 0.17 -31.48 23.83
N VAL A 15 1.07 -30.62 24.31
CA VAL A 15 0.76 -29.19 24.47
C VAL A 15 0.80 -28.55 23.08
N ALA A 16 -0.35 -28.47 22.44
CA ALA A 16 -0.52 -27.61 21.28
C ALA A 16 -0.42 -26.16 21.75
N LEU A 17 0.76 -25.54 21.56
CA LEU A 17 0.91 -24.10 21.62
C LEU A 17 0.12 -23.50 20.45
N ALA A 18 -1.18 -23.29 20.66
CA ALA A 18 -1.98 -22.44 19.80
C ALA A 18 -1.50 -21.01 20.01
N THR A 19 -0.52 -20.57 19.20
CA THR A 19 -0.27 -19.14 19.04
C THR A 19 -1.56 -18.53 18.49
N PRO A 20 -2.23 -17.61 19.20
CA PRO A 20 -3.32 -16.89 18.57
C PRO A 20 -2.68 -16.04 17.47
N THR A 21 -2.90 -16.43 16.22
CA THR A 21 -2.82 -15.49 15.10
C THR A 21 -3.98 -14.53 15.30
N MET A 22 -3.82 -13.57 16.21
CA MET A 22 -4.64 -12.39 16.19
C MET A 22 -4.30 -11.69 14.88
N LEU A 23 -5.11 -11.94 13.84
CA LEU A 23 -5.36 -10.94 12.81
C LEU A 23 -5.92 -9.73 13.55
N SER A 24 -5.06 -8.96 14.21
CA SER A 24 -5.45 -7.65 14.67
C SER A 24 -5.65 -6.87 13.39
N ALA A 25 -6.91 -6.54 13.08
CA ALA A 25 -7.19 -5.55 12.06
C ALA A 25 -6.31 -4.34 12.41
N GLN A 26 -5.36 -4.01 11.53
CA GLN A 26 -4.52 -2.86 11.74
C GLN A 26 -5.45 -1.66 11.84
N GLY A 27 -5.33 -0.89 12.93
CA GLY A 27 -6.15 0.30 13.07
C GLY A 27 -5.88 1.28 11.93
N GLU A 28 -6.84 2.17 11.67
CA GLU A 28 -6.81 3.03 10.49
C GLU A 28 -5.56 3.91 10.46
N HIS A 29 -5.12 4.41 11.61
CA HIS A 29 -3.93 5.26 11.68
C HIS A 29 -2.64 4.48 11.37
N ALA A 30 -2.48 3.30 11.96
CA ALA A 30 -1.35 2.42 11.70
C ALA A 30 -1.30 2.00 10.23
N ARG A 31 -2.45 1.65 9.65
CA ARG A 31 -2.58 1.25 8.25
C ARG A 31 -2.23 2.38 7.30
N ARG A 32 -2.76 3.58 7.54
CA ARG A 32 -2.46 4.78 6.75
C ARG A 32 -0.97 5.10 6.81
N ALA A 33 -0.37 5.14 7.99
CA ALA A 33 1.04 5.46 8.16
C ALA A 33 1.95 4.45 7.43
N ALA A 34 1.64 3.16 7.55
CA ALA A 34 2.37 2.09 6.85
C ALA A 34 2.25 2.22 5.33
N ALA A 35 1.07 2.54 4.81
CA ALA A 35 0.84 2.73 3.38
C ALA A 35 1.56 3.98 2.85
N GLU A 36 1.52 5.11 3.57
CA GLU A 36 2.24 6.34 3.18
C GLU A 36 3.76 6.10 3.16
N LEU A 37 4.32 5.37 4.13
CA LEU A 37 5.72 4.96 4.13
C LEU A 37 6.07 4.09 2.92
N GLN A 38 5.24 3.09 2.60
CA GLN A 38 5.48 2.24 1.44
C GLN A 38 5.49 3.05 0.13
N VAL A 39 4.55 3.98 -0.03
CA VAL A 39 4.49 4.87 -1.20
C VAL A 39 5.70 5.80 -1.26
N LEU A 40 6.13 6.37 -0.13
CA LEU A 40 7.34 7.20 -0.03
C LEU A 40 8.59 6.42 -0.45
N ILE A 41 8.75 5.19 0.04
CA ILE A 41 9.86 4.30 -0.30
C ILE A 41 9.89 4.04 -1.80
N ASP A 42 8.74 3.70 -2.40
CA ASP A 42 8.66 3.38 -3.81
C ASP A 42 8.88 4.59 -4.71
N ASP A 43 8.39 5.77 -4.33
CA ASP A 43 8.68 7.01 -5.07
C ASP A 43 10.14 7.41 -5.01
N ALA A 44 10.78 7.27 -3.84
CA ALA A 44 12.20 7.55 -3.68
C ALA A 44 13.06 6.56 -4.49
N ARG A 45 12.59 5.31 -4.69
CA ARG A 45 13.22 4.36 -5.63
C ARG A 45 12.99 4.74 -7.09
N LEU A 46 11.79 5.23 -7.44
CA LEU A 46 11.52 5.71 -8.80
C LEU A 46 12.51 6.84 -9.17
N LEU A 47 12.80 7.76 -8.25
CA LEU A 47 13.78 8.83 -8.45
C LEU A 47 15.22 8.36 -8.74
N GLN A 48 15.54 7.09 -8.49
CA GLN A 48 16.83 6.49 -8.83
C GLN A 48 16.86 5.93 -10.26
N GLN A 49 15.72 5.90 -10.96
CA GLN A 49 15.66 5.35 -12.30
C GLN A 49 16.25 6.34 -13.32
N PRO A 50 17.17 5.89 -14.20
CA PRO A 50 17.90 6.78 -15.12
C PRO A 50 17.04 7.36 -16.24
N GLN A 51 15.80 6.89 -16.40
CA GLN A 51 14.93 7.20 -17.53
C GLN A 51 13.84 8.25 -17.20
N LEU A 52 13.88 8.88 -16.03
CA LEU A 52 12.90 9.90 -15.67
C LEU A 52 13.22 11.22 -16.37
N THR A 53 12.21 11.81 -17.01
CA THR A 53 12.30 13.19 -17.50
C THR A 53 12.45 14.16 -16.32
N GLU A 54 13.00 15.35 -16.56
CA GLU A 54 13.11 16.38 -15.51
C GLU A 54 11.76 16.77 -14.92
N GLN A 55 10.73 16.87 -15.77
CA GLN A 55 9.37 17.19 -15.36
C GLN A 55 8.81 16.12 -14.42
N ARG A 56 9.01 14.84 -14.75
CA ARG A 56 8.59 13.72 -13.90
C ARG A 56 9.38 13.66 -12.60
N THR A 57 10.67 14.00 -12.65
CA THR A 57 11.54 14.10 -11.48
C THR A 57 11.03 15.18 -10.50
N ARG A 58 10.73 16.39 -11.00
CA ARG A 58 10.15 17.47 -10.19
C ARG A 58 8.82 17.06 -9.57
N GLY A 59 7.93 16.47 -10.37
CA GLY A 59 6.62 16.02 -9.90
C GLY A 59 6.71 14.98 -8.76
N LEU A 60 7.65 14.03 -8.86
CA LEU A 60 7.93 13.04 -7.81
C LEU A 60 8.54 13.69 -6.56
N GLN A 61 9.52 14.58 -6.71
CA GLN A 61 10.13 15.29 -5.57
C GLN A 61 9.09 16.07 -4.76
N GLN A 62 8.26 16.88 -5.42
CA GLN A 62 7.22 17.65 -4.74
C GLN A 62 6.17 16.75 -4.06
N ARG A 63 5.87 15.58 -4.65
CA ARG A 63 4.95 14.61 -4.05
C ARG A 63 5.55 14.00 -2.78
N ILE A 64 6.82 13.58 -2.82
CA ILE A 64 7.55 13.09 -1.65
C ILE A 64 7.61 14.18 -0.58
N GLU A 65 7.92 15.42 -0.94
CA GLU A 65 7.96 16.57 -0.02
C GLU A 65 6.61 16.77 0.69
N GLY A 66 5.51 16.76 -0.07
CA GLY A 66 4.16 16.85 0.49
C GLY A 66 3.82 15.70 1.44
N MET A 67 4.23 14.47 1.13
CA MET A 67 4.04 13.31 2.01
C MET A 67 4.89 13.41 3.30
N LEU A 68 6.15 13.86 3.18
CA LEU A 68 7.02 14.14 4.34
C LEU A 68 6.49 15.28 5.23
N ALA A 69 5.62 16.15 4.73
CA ALA A 69 4.99 17.20 5.54
C ALA A 69 4.07 16.61 6.63
N ALA A 70 3.31 15.56 6.29
CA ALA A 70 2.34 14.93 7.19
C ALA A 70 2.90 13.72 7.97
N LEU A 71 4.04 13.18 7.55
CA LEU A 71 4.55 11.90 8.05
C LEU A 71 4.73 11.83 9.58
N SER A 72 5.26 12.87 10.23
CA SER A 72 5.45 12.86 11.69
C SER A 72 4.14 12.72 12.45
N VAL A 73 3.08 13.38 11.99
CA VAL A 73 1.76 13.32 12.61
C VAL A 73 1.14 11.94 12.42
N LEU A 74 1.24 11.38 11.21
CA LEU A 74 0.74 10.04 10.91
C LEU A 74 1.42 8.95 11.76
N LEU A 75 2.75 9.01 11.89
CA LEU A 75 3.50 8.05 12.70
C LEU A 75 3.13 8.16 14.18
N ARG A 76 2.94 9.38 14.69
CA ARG A 76 2.49 9.60 16.08
C ARG A 76 1.11 9.00 16.33
N PHE A 77 0.15 9.19 15.42
CA PHE A 77 -1.18 8.60 15.57
C PHE A 77 -1.13 7.08 15.49
N ALA A 78 -0.31 6.52 14.59
CA ALA A 78 -0.07 5.08 14.53
C ALA A 78 0.53 4.55 15.85
N ASP A 79 1.51 5.25 16.43
CA ASP A 79 2.12 4.84 17.70
C ASP A 79 1.12 4.89 18.86
N GLN A 80 0.30 5.95 18.94
CA GLN A 80 -0.75 6.07 19.95
C GLN A 80 -1.79 4.96 19.83
N GLU A 81 -2.24 4.64 18.62
CA GLU A 81 -3.19 3.57 18.34
C GLU A 81 -2.62 2.19 18.72
N LEU A 82 -1.32 1.98 18.53
CA LEU A 82 -0.62 0.75 18.89
C LEU A 82 -0.19 0.71 20.37
N GLY A 83 -0.54 1.72 21.17
CA GLY A 83 -0.13 1.81 22.58
C GLY A 83 1.38 2.00 22.78
N ARG A 84 2.10 2.45 21.75
CA ARG A 84 3.55 2.68 21.77
C ARG A 84 3.86 4.12 22.20
N SER A 85 5.02 4.30 22.81
CA SER A 85 5.55 5.64 23.02
C SER A 85 5.90 6.27 21.68
N SER A 86 5.29 7.41 21.36
CA SER A 86 5.58 8.17 20.14
C SER A 86 6.99 8.75 20.24
N VAL A 87 7.93 8.19 19.49
CA VAL A 87 9.30 8.72 19.38
C VAL A 87 9.36 9.74 18.25
N ALA A 88 9.95 10.90 18.53
CA ALA A 88 10.21 11.90 17.49
C ALA A 88 11.09 11.27 16.39
N ARG A 89 10.55 11.20 15.17
CA ARG A 89 11.31 10.76 14.01
C ARG A 89 11.96 11.97 13.33
N ASP A 90 13.18 11.76 12.86
CA ASP A 90 13.98 12.78 12.19
C ASP A 90 13.48 13.03 10.75
N ILE A 91 12.34 13.72 10.64
CA ILE A 91 11.76 14.13 9.36
C ILE A 91 12.61 15.21 8.69
N THR A 92 13.29 16.04 9.47
CA THR A 92 14.22 17.06 8.95
C THR A 92 15.36 16.41 8.17
N GLY A 93 15.96 15.33 8.71
CA GLY A 93 16.96 14.54 8.00
C GLY A 93 16.42 13.94 6.69
N LEU A 94 15.19 13.41 6.67
CA LEU A 94 14.57 12.92 5.43
C LEU A 94 14.42 14.02 4.36
N ARG A 95 14.00 15.22 4.77
CA ARG A 95 13.89 16.37 3.86
C ARG A 95 15.25 16.83 3.33
N GLN A 96 16.28 16.79 4.16
CA GLN A 96 17.65 17.09 3.74
C GLN A 96 18.16 16.10 2.70
N LEU A 97 17.93 14.79 2.91
CA LEU A 97 18.29 13.75 1.94
C LEU A 97 17.57 13.96 0.60
N LEU A 98 16.28 14.30 0.62
CA LEU A 98 15.53 14.65 -0.58
C LEU A 98 16.12 15.86 -1.31
N ALA A 99 16.43 16.95 -0.57
CA ALA A 99 16.99 18.18 -1.13
C ALA A 99 18.39 17.97 -1.74
N GLN A 100 19.21 17.13 -1.10
CA GLN A 100 20.54 16.74 -1.57
C GLN A 100 20.50 15.71 -2.69
N ARG A 101 19.31 15.21 -3.06
CA ARG A 101 19.08 14.13 -4.03
C ARG A 101 19.80 12.82 -3.65
N ASP A 102 20.04 12.60 -2.36
CA ASP A 102 20.55 11.33 -1.84
C ASP A 102 19.39 10.35 -1.65
N TYR A 103 18.83 9.92 -2.79
CA TYR A 103 17.70 8.99 -2.82
C TYR A 103 18.02 7.60 -2.24
N PRO A 104 19.22 7.02 -2.43
CA PRO A 104 19.59 5.77 -1.78
C PRO A 104 19.50 5.87 -0.24
N ALA A 105 20.11 6.90 0.36
CA ALA A 105 20.03 7.08 1.81
C ALA A 105 18.60 7.39 2.28
N LEU A 106 17.83 8.16 1.50
CA LEU A 106 16.42 8.41 1.77
C LEU A 106 15.61 7.11 1.85
N VAL A 107 15.78 6.21 0.88
CA VAL A 107 15.12 4.89 0.86
C VAL A 107 15.50 4.06 2.09
N GLU A 108 16.78 4.01 2.45
CA GLU A 108 17.22 3.24 3.61
C GLU A 108 16.66 3.79 4.93
N ARG A 109 16.63 5.12 5.09
CA ARG A 109 16.06 5.76 6.28
C ARG A 109 14.54 5.55 6.37
N LEU A 110 13.82 5.64 5.25
CA LEU A 110 12.38 5.35 5.20
C LEU A 110 12.08 3.87 5.49
N ARG A 111 12.86 2.93 4.94
CA ARG A 111 12.75 1.50 5.25
C ARG A 111 12.99 1.24 6.74
N ALA A 112 13.95 1.92 7.35
CA ALA A 112 14.23 1.78 8.77
C ALA A 112 13.03 2.17 9.63
N ILE A 113 12.33 3.25 9.27
CA ILE A 113 11.07 3.66 9.91
C ILE A 113 9.97 2.62 9.61
N GLY A 114 9.86 2.15 8.36
CA GLY A 114 8.86 1.17 7.93
C GLY A 114 8.91 -0.18 8.65
N ARG A 115 10.06 -0.59 9.19
CA ARG A 115 10.15 -1.82 10.00
C ARG A 115 9.28 -1.78 11.25
N ASP A 116 9.08 -0.60 11.83
CA ASP A 116 8.22 -0.40 13.00
C ASP A 116 6.74 -0.23 12.60
N HIS A 117 6.42 -0.11 11.31
CA HIS A 117 5.06 0.13 10.81
C HIS A 117 4.79 -0.75 9.58
N PRO A 118 4.72 -2.08 9.74
CA PRO A 118 4.48 -2.99 8.62
C PRO A 118 3.10 -2.74 8.01
N LEU A 119 3.02 -2.75 6.67
CA LEU A 119 1.75 -2.68 5.95
C LEU A 119 1.19 -4.09 5.76
N HIS A 120 -0.01 -4.34 6.28
CA HIS A 120 -0.71 -5.62 6.12
C HIS A 120 -1.72 -5.55 4.98
N THR A 121 -1.35 -6.01 3.79
CA THR A 121 -2.19 -5.93 2.56
C THR A 121 -2.98 -7.19 2.26
N ALA A 122 -2.67 -8.31 2.91
CA ALA A 122 -3.20 -9.64 2.57
C ALA A 122 -4.73 -9.68 2.53
N HIS A 123 -5.42 -9.03 3.47
CA HIS A 123 -6.88 -9.00 3.54
C HIS A 123 -7.52 -8.32 2.32
N LEU A 124 -6.88 -7.31 1.73
CA LEU A 124 -7.35 -6.63 0.51
C LEU A 124 -6.95 -7.40 -0.75
N LEU A 125 -5.74 -7.97 -0.77
CA LEU A 125 -5.22 -8.69 -1.93
C LEU A 125 -5.92 -10.03 -2.19
N HIS A 126 -6.33 -10.72 -1.13
CA HIS A 126 -6.96 -12.04 -1.21
C HIS A 126 -8.49 -12.00 -1.16
N LEU A 127 -9.07 -10.80 -1.16
CA LEU A 127 -10.51 -10.65 -1.26
C LEU A 127 -10.98 -11.23 -2.60
N SER A 128 -11.94 -12.17 -2.54
CA SER A 128 -12.53 -12.79 -3.72
C SER A 128 -13.94 -12.25 -3.92
N PRO A 129 -14.10 -11.06 -4.51
CA PRO A 129 -15.40 -10.42 -4.62
C PRO A 129 -16.32 -11.22 -5.55
N SER A 130 -17.60 -11.26 -5.20
CA SER A 130 -18.65 -11.78 -6.06
C SER A 130 -18.79 -10.95 -7.33
N ALA A 131 -19.47 -11.50 -8.35
CA ALA A 131 -19.77 -10.75 -9.58
C ALA A 131 -20.56 -9.46 -9.31
N ALA A 132 -21.43 -9.46 -8.30
CA ALA A 132 -22.17 -8.26 -7.90
C ALA A 132 -21.23 -7.18 -7.32
N ARG A 133 -20.26 -7.56 -6.49
CA ARG A 133 -19.26 -6.65 -5.93
C ARG A 133 -18.30 -6.10 -6.99
N LEU A 134 -17.93 -6.91 -7.98
CA LEU A 134 -17.14 -6.42 -9.13
C LEU A 134 -17.91 -5.38 -9.95
N ARG A 135 -19.21 -5.58 -10.19
CA ARG A 135 -20.05 -4.57 -10.85
C ARG A 135 -20.14 -3.27 -10.04
N GLN A 136 -20.25 -3.37 -8.71
CA GLN A 136 -20.20 -2.21 -7.83
C GLN A 136 -18.85 -1.48 -7.94
N ALA A 137 -17.74 -2.22 -7.89
CA ALA A 137 -16.39 -1.65 -8.04
C ALA A 137 -16.21 -0.94 -9.39
N LEU A 138 -16.74 -1.50 -10.49
CA LEU A 138 -16.75 -0.84 -11.79
C LEU A 138 -17.54 0.47 -11.76
N GLY A 139 -18.67 0.50 -11.05
CA GLY A 139 -19.46 1.71 -10.82
C GLY A 139 -18.74 2.76 -9.95
N LEU A 140 -17.90 2.33 -9.00
CA LEU A 140 -17.03 3.24 -8.23
C LEU A 140 -15.94 3.83 -9.12
N HIS A 141 -15.24 2.99 -9.90
CA HIS A 141 -14.22 3.42 -10.85
C HIS A 141 -14.76 4.47 -11.83
N ARG A 142 -15.89 4.21 -12.47
CA ARG A 142 -16.53 5.15 -13.42
C ARG A 142 -16.86 6.50 -12.80
N ARG A 143 -17.30 6.51 -11.52
CA ARG A 143 -17.71 7.74 -10.84
C ARG A 143 -16.54 8.54 -10.27
N PHE A 144 -15.53 7.87 -9.74
CA PHE A 144 -14.50 8.51 -8.90
C PHE A 144 -13.09 8.47 -9.48
N CYS A 145 -12.81 7.57 -10.43
CA CYS A 145 -11.44 7.32 -10.92
C CYS A 145 -11.29 7.61 -12.42
N ALA A 146 -12.28 7.23 -13.23
CA ALA A 146 -12.20 7.23 -14.69
C ALA A 146 -11.83 8.59 -15.29
N ALA A 147 -12.38 9.68 -14.74
CA ALA A 147 -12.13 11.04 -15.21
C ALA A 147 -10.62 11.41 -15.27
N CYS A 148 -9.82 10.86 -14.35
CA CYS A 148 -8.37 11.09 -14.34
C CYS A 148 -7.59 9.94 -15.00
N HIS A 149 -8.05 8.70 -14.84
CA HIS A 149 -7.26 7.51 -15.12
C HIS A 149 -7.51 6.87 -16.49
N ASP A 150 -8.66 7.10 -17.13
CA ASP A 150 -9.01 6.46 -18.42
C ASP A 150 -8.49 7.27 -19.62
N SER A 151 -8.07 8.52 -19.40
CA SER A 151 -7.48 9.40 -20.42
C SER A 151 -6.30 10.19 -19.84
N PRO A 152 -5.20 9.50 -19.48
CA PRO A 152 -4.08 10.11 -18.79
C PRO A 152 -3.37 11.15 -19.66
N LEU A 153 -3.16 12.34 -19.09
CA LEU A 153 -2.26 13.36 -19.64
C LEU A 153 -0.81 13.00 -19.29
N PHE A 154 -0.15 12.23 -20.17
CA PHE A 154 1.21 11.73 -19.96
C PHE A 154 2.27 12.84 -19.80
N ASP A 155 2.05 13.99 -20.44
CA ASP A 155 2.97 15.14 -20.41
C ASP A 155 2.77 16.05 -19.18
N SER A 156 2.03 15.59 -18.17
CA SER A 156 1.87 16.32 -16.91
C SER A 156 3.01 16.01 -15.92
N GLU A 157 3.22 16.88 -14.93
CA GLU A 157 4.19 16.62 -13.85
C GLU A 157 3.80 15.37 -13.04
N ARG A 158 2.49 15.13 -12.89
CA ARG A 158 1.91 14.01 -12.14
C ARG A 158 0.79 13.32 -12.93
N PRO A 159 1.11 12.58 -14.00
CA PRO A 159 0.16 11.75 -14.73
C PRO A 159 -0.60 10.82 -13.80
N ALA A 160 -1.91 10.84 -13.94
CA ALA A 160 -2.82 9.85 -13.39
C ALA A 160 -2.85 8.63 -14.31
N PHE A 161 -1.81 7.79 -14.25
CA PHE A 161 -1.70 6.60 -15.11
C PHE A 161 -2.91 5.67 -14.99
N ASP A 162 -3.19 4.95 -16.07
CA ASP A 162 -4.23 3.91 -16.13
C ASP A 162 -4.10 2.91 -14.97
N LEU A 163 -5.15 2.77 -14.17
CA LEU A 163 -5.15 1.95 -12.96
C LEU A 163 -5.08 0.44 -13.26
N TYR A 164 -5.63 -0.02 -14.38
CA TYR A 164 -5.56 -1.43 -14.80
C TYR A 164 -4.12 -1.81 -15.19
N ARG A 165 -3.44 -0.93 -15.93
CA ARG A 165 -2.03 -1.10 -16.31
C ARG A 165 -1.12 -1.02 -15.09
N GLU A 166 -1.33 -0.02 -14.24
CA GLU A 166 -0.53 0.14 -13.02
C GLU A 166 -0.69 -1.06 -12.08
N ALA A 167 -1.91 -1.59 -11.90
CA ALA A 167 -2.17 -2.77 -11.06
C ALA A 167 -1.44 -4.04 -11.51
N LYS A 168 -1.07 -4.12 -12.80
CA LYS A 168 -0.30 -5.24 -13.37
C LYS A 168 1.20 -5.00 -13.36
N ARG A 169 1.64 -3.75 -13.48
CA ARG A 169 3.06 -3.40 -13.64
C ARG A 169 3.81 -3.30 -12.31
N MET A 170 3.15 -2.85 -11.25
CA MET A 170 3.79 -2.65 -9.95
C MET A 170 3.60 -3.84 -9.00
N PRO A 171 4.45 -3.97 -7.96
CA PRO A 171 4.22 -4.96 -6.91
C PRO A 171 2.81 -4.81 -6.31
N PRO A 172 2.09 -5.92 -6.04
CA PRO A 172 0.72 -5.86 -5.54
C PRO A 172 0.56 -5.02 -4.27
N GLU A 173 1.50 -5.12 -3.35
CA GLU A 173 1.50 -4.39 -2.09
C GLU A 173 1.69 -2.88 -2.30
N THR A 174 2.53 -2.50 -3.27
CA THR A 174 2.69 -1.10 -3.70
C THR A 174 1.39 -0.56 -4.28
N PHE A 175 0.67 -1.35 -5.09
CA PHE A 175 -0.62 -0.93 -5.63
C PHE A 175 -1.65 -0.74 -4.52
N VAL A 176 -1.72 -1.66 -3.56
CA VAL A 176 -2.60 -1.53 -2.39
C VAL A 176 -2.25 -0.29 -1.56
N ALA A 177 -0.97 -0.06 -1.28
CA ALA A 177 -0.53 1.12 -0.55
C ALA A 177 -0.98 2.42 -1.25
N ARG A 178 -0.82 2.48 -2.58
CA ARG A 178 -1.28 3.61 -3.40
C ARG A 178 -2.79 3.76 -3.39
N MET A 179 -3.55 2.68 -3.41
CA MET A 179 -5.02 2.73 -3.29
C MET A 179 -5.46 3.22 -1.91
N LEU A 180 -4.78 2.80 -0.84
CA LEU A 180 -5.10 3.22 0.52
C LEU A 180 -4.91 4.72 0.73
N VAL A 181 -3.85 5.30 0.16
CA VAL A 181 -3.47 6.71 0.44
C VAL A 181 -3.77 7.70 -0.68
N GLY A 182 -3.89 7.21 -1.91
CA GLY A 182 -4.06 8.01 -3.12
C GLY A 182 -5.47 8.56 -3.31
N ILE A 183 -6.46 7.98 -2.63
CA ILE A 183 -7.83 8.48 -2.60
C ILE A 183 -7.97 9.31 -1.33
N ARG A 184 -8.04 10.63 -1.49
CA ARG A 184 -8.25 11.54 -0.37
C ARG A 184 -9.73 11.60 -0.02
N GLY A 185 -9.99 11.65 1.27
CA GLY A 185 -11.31 11.93 1.80
C GLY A 185 -11.81 13.33 1.43
N ASP A 186 -13.09 13.53 1.67
CA ASP A 186 -13.76 14.82 1.62
C ASP A 186 -13.64 15.58 2.96
N VAL A 187 -14.41 16.66 3.13
CA VAL A 187 -14.46 17.43 4.38
C VAL A 187 -14.93 16.62 5.58
N VAL A 188 -15.60 15.48 5.37
CA VAL A 188 -16.15 14.60 6.41
C VAL A 188 -15.14 13.53 6.81
N THR A 189 -14.42 12.97 5.83
CA THR A 189 -13.46 11.86 6.03
C THR A 189 -12.02 12.33 6.19
N GLY A 190 -11.71 13.59 5.86
CA GLY A 190 -10.41 14.23 6.06
C GLY A 190 -9.30 13.48 5.33
N LEU A 191 -8.36 12.90 6.10
CA LEU A 191 -7.26 12.09 5.56
C LEU A 191 -7.63 10.62 5.34
N GLY A 192 -8.84 10.19 5.72
CA GLY A 192 -9.31 8.81 5.57
C GLY A 192 -9.59 8.47 4.10
N ASN A 193 -9.53 7.17 3.78
CA ASN A 193 -10.04 6.69 2.50
C ASN A 193 -11.58 6.68 2.53
N PRO A 194 -12.29 7.24 1.54
CA PRO A 194 -13.74 7.26 1.54
C PRO A 194 -14.36 5.89 1.23
N PHE A 195 -13.58 4.90 0.80
CA PHE A 195 -14.05 3.55 0.51
C PHE A 195 -13.85 2.60 1.68
N THR A 196 -14.80 1.70 1.85
CA THR A 196 -14.68 0.58 2.79
C THR A 196 -13.62 -0.43 2.32
N ASP A 197 -13.11 -1.27 3.23
CA ASP A 197 -12.16 -2.34 2.88
C ASP A 197 -12.74 -3.31 1.82
N GLU A 198 -14.05 -3.58 1.86
CA GLU A 198 -14.71 -4.42 0.86
C GLU A 198 -14.72 -3.75 -0.52
N GLU A 199 -14.99 -2.45 -0.59
CA GLU A 199 -14.95 -1.68 -1.82
C GLU A 199 -13.52 -1.54 -2.37
N LEU A 200 -12.54 -1.26 -1.51
CA LEU A 200 -11.13 -1.22 -1.87
C LEU A 200 -10.66 -2.58 -2.38
N GLY A 201 -10.95 -3.66 -1.67
CA GLY A 201 -10.61 -5.02 -2.09
C GLY A 201 -11.27 -5.38 -3.42
N ALA A 202 -12.52 -4.98 -3.65
CA ALA A 202 -13.21 -5.19 -4.92
C ALA A 202 -12.62 -4.36 -6.07
N LEU A 203 -12.20 -3.11 -5.83
CA LEU A 203 -11.47 -2.28 -6.81
C LEU A 203 -10.11 -2.88 -7.14
N ILE A 204 -9.33 -3.30 -6.14
CA ILE A 204 -8.04 -3.95 -6.33
C ILE A 204 -8.20 -5.23 -7.15
N ALA A 205 -9.20 -6.06 -6.82
CA ALA A 205 -9.51 -7.26 -7.58
C ALA A 205 -9.96 -6.92 -9.02
N LEU A 206 -10.79 -5.89 -9.23
CA LEU A 206 -11.20 -5.43 -10.55
C LEU A 206 -9.98 -5.09 -11.43
N TYR A 207 -9.09 -4.23 -10.94
CA TYR A 207 -7.94 -3.78 -11.71
C TYR A 207 -6.93 -4.90 -11.99
N ARG A 208 -6.77 -5.83 -11.05
CA ARG A 208 -5.83 -6.94 -11.19
C ARG A 208 -6.37 -8.12 -12.00
N ARG A 209 -7.69 -8.32 -12.06
CA ARG A 209 -8.33 -9.43 -12.80
C ARG A 209 -8.64 -9.10 -14.26
N ALA A 210 -8.67 -7.84 -14.65
CA ALA A 210 -9.02 -7.47 -16.01
C ALA A 210 -7.92 -7.95 -17.00
N GLU A 211 -8.11 -9.09 -17.64
CA GLU A 211 -7.40 -9.46 -18.89
C GLU A 211 -8.32 -9.21 -20.11
N GLU A 212 -7.73 -8.60 -21.15
CA GLU A 212 -8.13 -8.59 -22.57
C GLU A 212 -9.42 -7.93 -23.09
N SER A 213 -10.31 -7.36 -22.29
CA SER A 213 -11.55 -6.75 -22.85
C SER A 213 -11.40 -5.35 -23.48
N ALA A 214 -10.20 -4.74 -23.50
CA ALA A 214 -9.96 -3.44 -24.15
C ALA A 214 -9.07 -3.49 -25.40
N THR A 215 -8.61 -4.69 -25.81
CA THR A 215 -7.83 -4.90 -27.05
C THR A 215 -8.68 -5.38 -28.23
N ALA A 216 -9.99 -5.64 -28.04
CA ALA A 216 -10.89 -6.04 -29.13
C ALA A 216 -11.77 -4.90 -29.68
N GLU A 217 -12.07 -3.84 -28.91
CA GLU A 217 -12.91 -2.71 -29.37
C GLU A 217 -12.12 -1.49 -29.87
N SER A 218 -10.80 -1.42 -29.64
CA SER A 218 -9.94 -0.31 -30.09
C SER A 218 -9.22 -0.57 -31.42
N LEU A 219 -9.60 -1.62 -32.16
CA LEU A 219 -9.22 -1.86 -33.56
C LEU A 219 -10.40 -1.80 -34.54
N GLN A 220 -11.58 -1.32 -34.11
CA GLN A 220 -12.76 -1.19 -34.97
C GLN A 220 -13.54 0.13 -34.83
N GLN A 221 -12.92 1.19 -34.30
CA GLN A 221 -13.46 2.56 -34.43
C GLN A 221 -12.36 3.53 -34.84
#